data_AF-A0A9D6EPR7-F1
#
_entry.id   AF-A0A9D6EPR7-F1
#
_cell.length_a   1.000
_cell.length_b   1.000
_cell.length_c   1.000
_cell.angle_alpha   90.00
_cell.angle_beta   90.00
_cell.angle_gamma   90.00
#
_symmetry.space_group_name_H-M   'P 1'
#
loop_
_entity.id
_entity.type
_entity.pdbx_description
1 polymer ?
#
loop_
_entity_poly.entity_id
_entity_poly.type
_entity_poly.pdbx_seq_one_letter_code
_entity_poly.pdbx_strand_id
1 'polypeptide(L)'
;ESEPEPDVAIVPWGPRDYLPDHPARPVLVVEVAETSLVLEREHKGSLYARAGLADYWILNLVDSVLEVYRQPAPSSEAPFGWAYSEVQSLGATDLVSPLAAPGARIPVAALLP
;
A
#
# COMPACT_ATOMS: atom_id res chain seq x y z
N GLU A 1 -0.53 -3.29 -20.05
CA GLU A 1 -1.06 -3.96 -18.84
C GLU A 1 -1.70 -2.88 -17.99
N SER A 2 -2.91 -3.12 -17.48
CA SER A 2 -3.68 -2.13 -16.71
C SER A 2 -3.12 -2.03 -15.29
N GLU A 3 -3.15 -0.84 -14.70
CA GLU A 3 -2.86 -0.66 -13.27
C GLU A 3 -3.89 -1.47 -12.43
N PRO A 4 -3.48 -2.13 -11.34
CA PRO A 4 -4.42 -2.83 -10.47
C PRO A 4 -5.35 -1.84 -9.76
N GLU A 5 -6.62 -2.22 -9.59
CA GLU A 5 -7.61 -1.44 -8.85
C GLU A 5 -7.45 -1.68 -7.34
N PRO A 6 -7.19 -0.64 -6.53
CA PRO A 6 -7.05 -0.76 -5.08
C PRO A 6 -8.40 -0.68 -4.35
N ASP A 7 -8.50 -1.34 -3.19
CA ASP A 7 -9.65 -1.18 -2.29
C ASP A 7 -9.78 0.27 -1.79
N VAL A 8 -8.66 0.88 -1.40
CA VAL A 8 -8.57 2.30 -1.03
C VAL A 8 -7.27 2.91 -1.55
N ALA A 9 -7.36 4.08 -2.17
CA ALA A 9 -6.20 4.89 -2.56
C ALA A 9 -6.31 6.33 -2.07
N ILE A 10 -5.21 6.87 -1.57
CA ILE A 10 -5.07 8.30 -1.29
C ILE A 10 -4.24 8.92 -2.41
N VAL A 11 -4.85 9.88 -3.10
CA VAL A 11 -4.19 10.70 -4.12
C VAL A 11 -3.95 12.12 -3.57
N PRO A 12 -2.80 12.75 -3.86
CA PRO A 12 -2.54 14.10 -3.39
C PRO A 12 -3.52 15.08 -4.03
N TRP A 13 -3.99 16.06 -3.25
CA TRP A 13 -4.99 17.03 -3.69
C TRP A 13 -4.35 18.34 -4.16
N GLY A 14 -4.56 18.71 -5.42
CA GLY A 14 -4.28 20.03 -5.97
C GLY A 14 -5.47 20.59 -6.79
N PRO A 15 -5.80 21.89 -6.73
CA PRO A 15 -6.94 22.48 -7.44
C PRO A 15 -6.85 22.45 -8.99
N ARG A 16 -5.81 21.82 -9.56
CA ARG A 16 -5.58 21.69 -11.02
C ARG A 16 -5.55 20.24 -11.51
N ASP A 17 -5.76 19.25 -10.65
CA ASP A 17 -5.56 17.83 -11.01
C ASP A 17 -6.78 17.18 -11.68
N TYR A 18 -7.75 17.97 -12.13
CA TYR A 18 -8.83 17.56 -13.02
C TYR A 18 -8.41 17.81 -14.48
N LEU A 19 -7.50 16.98 -15.00
CA LEU A 19 -7.42 16.71 -16.43
C LEU A 19 -7.95 15.29 -16.68
N PRO A 20 -8.38 14.94 -17.90
CA PRO A 20 -9.07 13.68 -18.19
C PRO A 20 -8.18 12.43 -18.06
N ASP A 21 -6.90 12.61 -17.76
CA ASP A 21 -5.96 11.53 -17.48
C ASP A 21 -5.97 11.21 -15.98
N HIS A 22 -5.90 9.92 -15.66
CA HIS A 22 -5.91 9.35 -14.31
C HIS A 22 -5.20 10.23 -13.26
N PRO A 23 -5.77 10.35 -12.05
CA PRO A 23 -5.21 11.21 -11.01
C PRO A 23 -3.72 10.92 -10.78
N ALA A 24 -2.99 11.98 -10.42
CA ALA A 24 -1.58 11.92 -10.06
C ALA A 24 -1.29 10.71 -9.17
N ARG A 25 -0.19 10.00 -9.48
CA ARG A 25 0.25 8.75 -8.84
C ARG A 25 -0.13 8.70 -7.34
N PRO A 26 -0.82 7.64 -6.87
CA PRO A 26 -1.26 7.55 -5.49
C PRO A 26 -0.08 7.67 -4.54
N VAL A 27 -0.31 8.33 -3.40
CA VAL A 27 0.71 8.52 -2.35
C VAL A 27 0.62 7.47 -1.24
N LEU A 28 -0.52 6.77 -1.16
CA LEU A 28 -0.75 5.60 -0.34
C LEU A 28 -1.80 4.72 -1.02
N VAL A 29 -1.55 3.41 -1.05
CA VAL A 29 -2.57 2.40 -1.37
C VAL A 29 -2.76 1.50 -0.16
N VAL A 30 -4.01 1.18 0.16
CA VAL A 30 -4.39 0.25 1.22
C VAL A 30 -5.31 -0.82 0.63
N GLU A 31 -4.94 -2.08 0.82
CA GLU A 31 -5.72 -3.25 0.39
C GLU A 31 -6.20 -4.00 1.65
N VAL A 32 -7.37 -4.63 1.59
CA VAL A 32 -7.91 -5.45 2.68
C VAL A 32 -7.89 -6.91 2.26
N ALA A 33 -7.19 -7.74 3.04
CA ALA A 33 -6.95 -9.12 2.67
C ALA A 33 -7.38 -10.10 3.76
N GLU A 34 -8.30 -11.00 3.41
CA GLU A 34 -8.62 -12.20 4.19
C GLU A 34 -8.23 -13.46 3.41
N THR A 35 -8.84 -13.67 2.23
CA THR A 35 -8.51 -14.81 1.35
C THR A 35 -7.56 -14.44 0.20
N SER A 36 -7.40 -13.14 -0.07
CA SER A 36 -6.59 -12.58 -1.17
C SER A 36 -5.13 -12.30 -0.81
N LEU A 37 -4.69 -12.62 0.42
CA LEU A 37 -3.41 -12.17 0.96
C LEU A 37 -2.19 -12.47 0.07
N VAL A 38 -2.12 -13.67 -0.52
CA VAL A 38 -1.01 -14.04 -1.42
C VAL A 38 -1.01 -13.18 -2.68
N LEU A 39 -2.18 -12.90 -3.26
CA LEU A 39 -2.31 -12.05 -4.45
C LEU A 39 -1.85 -10.61 -4.14
N GLU A 40 -2.29 -10.07 -3.01
CA GLU A 40 -1.94 -8.72 -2.56
C GLU A 40 -0.45 -8.57 -2.27
N ARG A 41 0.18 -9.57 -1.63
CA ARG A 41 1.62 -9.58 -1.33
C ARG A 41 2.49 -9.74 -2.58
N GLU A 42 2.21 -10.75 -3.40
CA GLU A 42 3.13 -11.17 -4.47
C GLU A 42 2.88 -10.47 -5.79
N HIS A 43 1.61 -10.36 -6.21
CA HIS A 43 1.28 -9.81 -7.53
C HIS A 43 1.13 -8.30 -7.47
N LYS A 44 0.14 -7.81 -6.70
CA LYS A 44 -0.13 -6.38 -6.59
C LYS A 44 1.02 -5.64 -5.90
N GLY A 45 1.57 -6.21 -4.82
CA GLY A 45 2.76 -5.67 -4.16
C GLY A 45 3.93 -5.46 -5.12
N SER A 46 4.21 -6.41 -6.01
CA SER A 46 5.29 -6.27 -7.01
C SER A 46 4.95 -5.24 -8.10
N LEU A 47 3.69 -5.14 -8.53
CA LEU A 47 3.25 -4.09 -9.46
C LEU A 47 3.35 -2.70 -8.85
N TYR A 48 2.89 -2.52 -7.61
CA TYR A 48 2.99 -1.24 -6.91
C TYR A 48 4.45 -0.84 -6.64
N ALA A 49 5.31 -1.79 -6.26
CA ALA A 49 6.74 -1.54 -6.10
C ALA A 49 7.38 -1.10 -7.43
N ARG A 50 7.05 -1.77 -8.54
CA ARG A 50 7.51 -1.40 -9.89
C ARG A 50 7.02 -0.01 -10.31
N ALA A 51 5.82 0.38 -9.91
CA ALA A 51 5.27 1.71 -10.16
C ALA A 51 5.94 2.81 -9.31
N GLY A 52 6.76 2.43 -8.32
CA GLY A 52 7.45 3.34 -7.41
C GLY A 52 6.55 3.89 -6.31
N LEU A 53 5.46 3.20 -5.98
CA LEU A 53 4.62 3.57 -4.84
C LEU A 53 5.45 3.49 -3.56
N ALA A 54 5.48 4.57 -2.79
CA ALA A 54 6.37 4.67 -1.62
C ALA A 54 5.78 4.06 -0.34
N ASP A 55 4.45 3.97 -0.24
CA ASP A 55 3.71 3.54 0.94
C ASP A 55 2.56 2.65 0.49
N TYR A 56 2.68 1.34 0.74
CA TYR A 56 1.68 0.33 0.37
C TYR A 56 1.31 -0.48 1.59
N TRP A 57 0.03 -0.52 1.94
CA TRP A 57 -0.44 -1.20 3.14
C TRP A 57 -1.38 -2.34 2.78
N ILE A 58 -1.26 -3.45 3.52
CA ILE A 58 -2.22 -4.55 3.48
C ILE A 58 -2.80 -4.70 4.88
N LEU A 59 -4.11 -4.54 5.02
CA LEU A 59 -4.83 -4.93 6.22
C LEU A 59 -5.07 -6.44 6.17
N ASN A 60 -4.18 -7.20 6.81
CA ASN A 60 -4.24 -8.66 6.86
C ASN A 60 -5.19 -9.09 7.98
N LEU A 61 -6.40 -9.49 7.59
CA LEU A 61 -7.46 -9.92 8.49
C LEU A 61 -7.24 -11.34 9.05
N VAL A 62 -6.45 -12.17 8.37
CA VAL A 62 -6.12 -13.53 8.83
C VAL A 62 -5.33 -13.48 10.13
N ASP A 63 -4.31 -12.63 10.16
CA ASP A 63 -3.44 -12.46 11.32
C ASP A 63 -3.86 -11.26 12.20
N SER A 64 -4.87 -10.49 11.77
CA SER A 64 -5.34 -9.27 12.42
C SER A 64 -4.22 -8.23 12.65
N VAL A 65 -3.44 -7.98 11.59
CA VAL A 65 -2.33 -7.02 11.58
C VAL A 65 -2.39 -6.10 10.37
N LEU A 66 -1.74 -4.96 10.47
CA LEU A 66 -1.43 -4.11 9.32
C LEU A 66 -0.01 -4.42 8.84
N GLU A 67 0.13 -4.77 7.58
CA GLU A 67 1.44 -4.89 6.92
C GLU A 67 1.74 -3.61 6.14
N VAL A 68 2.91 -3.02 6.40
CA VAL A 68 3.36 -1.76 5.79
C VAL A 68 4.59 -2.05 4.94
N TYR A 69 4.47 -1.84 3.63
CA TYR A 69 5.47 -2.10 2.61
C TYR A 69 6.05 -0.77 2.10
N ARG A 70 7.38 -0.64 2.18
CA ARG A 70 8.13 0.59 1.85
C ARG A 70 9.47 0.26 1.18
N GLN A 71 10.11 1.29 0.62
CA GLN A 71 11.39 1.18 -0.09
C GLN A 71 11.30 0.19 -1.29
N PRO A 72 10.58 0.54 -2.36
CA PRO A 72 10.54 -0.29 -3.55
C PRO A 72 11.94 -0.44 -4.17
N ALA A 73 12.34 -1.68 -4.47
CA ALA A 73 13.65 -2.01 -5.01
C ALA A 73 13.55 -3.13 -6.08
N PRO A 74 14.48 -3.19 -7.05
CA PRO A 74 14.57 -4.31 -7.97
C PRO A 74 14.77 -5.63 -7.22
N SER A 75 14.02 -6.66 -7.61
CA SER A 75 14.14 -8.02 -7.07
C SER A 75 13.89 -9.04 -8.18
N SER A 76 14.87 -9.90 -8.43
CA SER A 76 14.74 -10.98 -9.42
C SER A 76 13.78 -12.09 -9.01
N GLU A 77 13.41 -12.15 -7.73
CA GLU A 77 12.49 -13.15 -7.18
C GLU A 77 11.03 -12.72 -7.30
N ALA A 78 10.78 -11.42 -7.51
CA ALA A 78 9.43 -10.88 -7.58
C ALA A 78 8.82 -11.08 -8.99
N PRO A 79 7.51 -11.37 -9.10
CA PRO A 79 6.85 -11.64 -10.38
C PRO A 79 7.03 -10.53 -11.44
N PHE A 80 7.12 -9.26 -11.01
CA PHE A 80 7.32 -8.12 -11.89
C PHE A 80 8.67 -7.42 -11.71
N GLY A 81 9.66 -8.13 -11.15
CA GLY A 81 11.05 -7.66 -11.05
C GLY A 81 11.31 -6.61 -9.98
N TRP A 82 10.30 -6.29 -9.15
CA TRP A 82 10.37 -5.31 -8.06
C TRP A 82 9.64 -5.81 -6.83
N ALA A 83 10.17 -5.51 -5.66
CA ALA A 83 9.56 -5.78 -4.37
C ALA A 83 9.86 -4.64 -3.40
N TYR A 84 9.16 -4.61 -2.28
CA TYR A 84 9.49 -3.72 -1.18
C TYR A 84 10.57 -4.35 -0.32
N SER A 85 11.65 -3.61 -0.05
CA SER A 85 12.73 -4.09 0.81
C SER A 85 12.46 -3.87 2.30
N GLU A 86 11.50 -3.02 2.63
CA GLU A 86 11.05 -2.79 4.01
C GLU A 86 9.61 -3.26 4.16
N VAL A 87 9.39 -4.23 5.04
CA VAL A 87 8.07 -4.73 5.40
C VAL A 87 7.97 -4.75 6.92
N GLN A 88 6.96 -4.07 7.46
CA GLN A 88 6.66 -4.04 8.90
C GLN A 88 5.27 -4.60 9.15
N SER A 89 5.12 -5.46 10.15
CA SER A 89 3.82 -5.93 10.63
C SER A 89 3.50 -5.26 11.95
N LEU A 90 2.39 -4.54 11.99
CA LEU A 90 1.92 -3.76 13.13
C LEU A 90 0.65 -4.39 13.70
N GLY A 91 0.65 -4.65 15.01
CA GLY A 91 -0.49 -5.20 15.73
C GLY A 91 -1.46 -4.12 16.18
N ALA A 92 -2.62 -4.54 16.73
CA ALA A 92 -3.70 -3.65 17.14
C ALA A 92 -3.27 -2.53 18.12
N THR A 93 -2.22 -2.74 18.93
CA THR A 93 -1.72 -1.74 19.89
C THR A 93 -0.80 -0.68 19.28
N ASP A 94 -0.39 -0.88 18.03
CA ASP A 94 0.57 -0.01 17.36
C ASP A 94 -0.12 1.21 16.71
N LEU A 95 0.72 2.18 16.36
CA LEU A 95 0.34 3.36 15.59
C LEU A 95 1.04 3.33 14.24
N VAL A 96 0.35 3.75 13.20
CA VAL A 96 0.91 3.94 11.86
C VAL A 96 0.69 5.37 11.38
N SER A 97 1.58 5.87 10.53
CA SER A 97 1.41 7.14 9.83
C SER A 97 1.74 6.99 8.34
N PRO A 98 0.90 7.53 7.44
CA PRO A 98 1.23 7.63 6.03
C PRO A 98 2.49 8.48 5.82
N LEU A 99 3.34 8.10 4.87
CA LEU A 99 4.52 8.89 4.50
C LEU A 99 4.15 10.28 3.99
N ALA A 100 3.01 10.41 3.30
CA ALA A 100 2.48 11.69 2.81
C ALA A 100 1.93 12.60 3.93
N ALA A 101 1.64 12.05 5.11
CA ALA A 101 1.14 12.79 6.26
C ALA A 101 1.75 12.26 7.58
N PRO A 102 3.06 12.46 7.85
CA PRO A 102 3.74 11.86 9.00
C PRO A 102 3.20 12.30 10.37
N GLY A 103 2.45 13.40 10.43
CA GLY A 103 1.76 13.86 11.64
C GLY A 103 0.43 13.15 11.92
N ALA A 104 -0.15 12.48 10.93
CA ALA A 104 -1.40 11.74 11.08
C ALA A 104 -1.12 10.35 11.66
N ARG A 105 -1.23 10.23 12.99
CA ARG A 105 -1.07 8.95 13.69
C ARG A 105 -2.41 8.24 13.78
N ILE A 106 -2.47 7.04 13.22
CA ILE A 106 -3.66 6.20 13.14
C ILE A 106 -3.44 4.97 14.04
N PRO A 107 -4.30 4.73 15.04
CA PRO A 107 -4.32 3.45 15.75
C PRO A 107 -4.63 2.30 14.82
N VAL A 108 -3.80 1.27 14.80
CA VAL A 108 -4.03 0.09 13.96
C VAL A 108 -5.35 -0.60 14.35
N ALA A 109 -5.69 -0.62 15.65
CA ALA A 109 -7.01 -1.09 16.12
C ALA A 109 -8.21 -0.36 15.50
N ALA A 110 -8.06 0.87 15.00
CA ALA A 110 -9.16 1.60 14.34
C ALA A 110 -9.33 1.21 12.87
N LEU A 111 -8.37 0.47 12.30
CA LEU A 111 -8.40 -0.05 10.93
C LEU A 111 -8.88 -1.51 10.90
N LEU A 112 -8.68 -2.25 11.99
CA LEU A 112 -9.12 -3.64 12.13
C LEU A 112 -10.61 -3.71 12.54
N PRO A 113 -11.35 -4.75 12.10
CA PRO A 113 -12.74 -4.98 12.50
C PRO A 113 -12.91 -5.40 13.97
#